data_AF-A0A1Y2F495-F1
#
_entry.id   AF-A0A1Y2F495-F1
#
_cell.length_a   1.000
_cell.length_b   1.000
_cell.length_c   1.000
_cell.angle_alpha   90.00
_cell.angle_beta   90.00
_cell.angle_gamma   90.00
#
_symmetry.space_group_name_H-M   'P 1'
#
loop_
_entity.id
_entity.type
_entity.pdbx_description
1 polymer ?
#
loop_
_entity_poly.entity_id
_entity_poly.type
_entity_poly.pdbx_seq_one_letter_code
_entity_poly.pdbx_strand_id
1 'polypeptide(L)'
;MITRSFPRIGKCCFCICLSEKLAVEVSTIILMIWYLSIGLLNLIFGVNSKNKSIIVSIFFKLFAGIFLFILFISLKKINLKYMTQFKKYYGIYVIYRILSFILTVIFSLRGISAISYPSNQEEFHNLYIDNEILNKLDGEEINSYVIKRNIRTIVFISLETLISVYYYLTTGSYIENVKEKIRKEEDRELTIDY
;
A
#
# COMPACT_ATOMS: atom_id res chain seq x y z
N MET A 1 -1.58 -31.55 -11.55
CA MET A 1 -0.89 -30.87 -10.44
C MET A 1 -1.49 -29.48 -10.25
N ILE A 2 -1.87 -29.13 -9.02
CA ILE A 2 -2.36 -27.78 -8.71
C ILE A 2 -1.14 -26.88 -8.56
N THR A 3 -0.97 -25.92 -9.45
CA THR A 3 0.04 -24.86 -9.31
C THR A 3 -0.56 -23.70 -8.55
N ARG A 4 -0.07 -23.49 -7.31
CA ARG A 4 -0.41 -22.31 -6.50
C ARG A 4 0.44 -21.13 -6.95
N SER A 5 -0.19 -19.96 -7.13
CA SER A 5 0.53 -18.72 -7.40
C SER A 5 1.04 -18.02 -6.14
N PHE A 6 0.50 -18.37 -4.97
CA PHE A 6 0.87 -17.77 -3.68
C PHE A 6 1.36 -18.85 -2.70
N PRO A 7 2.44 -18.58 -1.94
CA PRO A 7 2.89 -19.48 -0.89
C PRO A 7 1.83 -19.60 0.20
N ARG A 8 1.85 -20.71 0.94
CA ARG A 8 1.02 -20.84 2.14
C ARG A 8 1.60 -19.95 3.21
N ILE A 9 0.87 -18.90 3.54
CA ILE A 9 1.19 -18.01 4.64
C ILE A 9 0.29 -18.40 5.80
N GLY A 10 0.88 -18.55 6.99
CA GLY A 10 0.15 -18.86 8.22
C GLY A 10 -0.81 -17.74 8.62
N LYS A 11 -1.34 -17.82 9.84
CA LYS A 11 -2.25 -16.79 10.37
C LYS A 11 -1.58 -15.41 10.32
N CYS A 12 -2.38 -14.39 9.96
CA CYS A 12 -1.94 -12.99 9.96
C CYS A 12 -1.43 -12.57 11.35
N CYS A 13 -0.26 -11.93 11.43
CA CYS A 13 0.36 -11.48 12.68
C CYS A 13 -0.52 -10.49 13.45
N PHE A 14 -1.35 -9.70 12.76
CA PHE A 14 -2.26 -8.74 13.38
C PHE A 14 -3.52 -9.40 14.00
N CYS A 15 -3.71 -10.69 13.79
CA CYS A 15 -4.97 -11.38 14.06
C CYS A 15 -4.74 -12.80 14.59
N ILE A 16 -3.74 -12.98 15.46
CA ILE A 16 -3.35 -14.28 16.04
C ILE A 16 -4.55 -15.00 16.69
N CYS A 17 -5.50 -14.24 17.23
CA CYS A 17 -6.71 -14.73 17.90
C CYS A 17 -7.91 -14.95 16.96
N LEU A 18 -7.81 -14.59 15.67
CA LEU A 18 -8.93 -14.67 14.73
C LEU A 18 -8.77 -15.86 13.77
N SER A 19 -9.91 -16.32 13.24
CA SER A 19 -9.90 -17.24 12.10
C SER A 19 -9.30 -16.54 10.87
N GLU A 20 -8.71 -17.32 9.95
CA GLU A 20 -8.08 -16.77 8.74
C GLU A 20 -9.05 -15.92 7.92
N LYS A 21 -10.31 -16.36 7.80
CA LYS A 21 -11.38 -15.61 7.13
C LYS A 21 -11.65 -14.27 7.80
N LEU A 22 -11.88 -14.28 9.12
CA LEU A 22 -12.22 -13.06 9.86
C LEU A 22 -11.04 -12.08 9.87
N ALA A 23 -9.81 -12.58 9.99
CA ALA A 23 -8.60 -11.79 9.90
C ALA A 23 -8.50 -11.03 8.57
N VAL A 24 -8.75 -11.71 7.44
CA VAL A 24 -8.73 -11.10 6.11
C VAL A 24 -9.86 -10.08 5.98
N GLU A 25 -11.08 -10.40 6.42
CA GLU A 25 -12.22 -9.47 6.38
C GLU A 25 -11.97 -8.18 7.17
N VAL A 26 -11.50 -8.30 8.42
CA VAL A 26 -11.18 -7.15 9.28
C VAL A 26 -10.05 -6.33 8.67
N SER A 27 -8.98 -6.98 8.20
CA SER A 27 -7.86 -6.29 7.55
C SER A 27 -8.30 -5.57 6.27
N THR A 28 -9.22 -6.17 5.50
CA THR A 28 -9.82 -5.55 4.31
C THR A 28 -10.54 -4.27 4.68
N ILE A 29 -11.37 -4.30 5.74
CA ILE A 29 -12.12 -3.12 6.21
C ILE A 29 -11.16 -2.03 6.67
N ILE A 30 -10.17 -2.36 7.50
CA ILE A 30 -9.21 -1.39 8.04
C ILE A 30 -8.47 -0.68 6.90
N LEU A 31 -7.92 -1.45 5.95
CA LEU A 31 -7.21 -0.88 4.81
C LEU A 31 -8.12 -0.09 3.87
N MET A 32 -9.36 -0.54 3.68
CA MET A 32 -10.34 0.19 2.87
C MET A 32 -10.63 1.56 3.48
N ILE A 33 -10.90 1.62 4.78
CA ILE A 33 -11.10 2.89 5.51
C ILE A 33 -9.84 3.74 5.39
N TRP A 34 -8.66 3.18 5.66
CA TRP A 34 -7.40 3.90 5.58
C TRP A 34 -7.18 4.57 4.21
N TYR A 35 -7.32 3.81 3.11
CA TYR A 35 -7.08 4.34 1.77
C TYR A 35 -8.14 5.33 1.31
N LEU A 36 -9.41 5.11 1.65
CA LEU A 36 -10.48 6.03 1.31
C LEU A 36 -10.38 7.32 2.11
N SER A 37 -10.15 7.24 3.42
CA SER A 37 -10.00 8.42 4.28
C SER A 37 -8.82 9.28 3.85
N ILE A 38 -7.64 8.67 3.61
CA ILE A 38 -6.47 9.43 3.16
C ILE A 38 -6.63 9.94 1.73
N GLY A 39 -7.25 9.16 0.84
CA GLY A 39 -7.56 9.59 -0.52
C GLY A 39 -8.49 10.81 -0.54
N LEU A 40 -9.55 10.78 0.26
CA LEU A 40 -10.51 11.88 0.40
C LEU A 40 -9.88 13.11 1.06
N LEU A 41 -9.10 12.93 2.14
CA LEU A 41 -8.38 14.04 2.77
C LEU A 41 -7.42 14.71 1.77
N ASN A 42 -6.66 13.92 1.02
CA ASN A 42 -5.77 14.46 -0.01
C ASN A 42 -6.52 15.13 -1.17
N LEU A 43 -7.74 14.70 -1.47
CA LEU A 43 -8.60 15.34 -2.46
C LEU A 43 -9.14 16.68 -1.93
N ILE A 44 -9.60 16.73 -0.68
CA ILE A 44 -10.13 17.96 -0.07
C ILE A 44 -9.03 19.01 0.11
N PHE A 45 -7.87 18.61 0.65
CA PHE A 45 -6.78 19.53 1.00
C PHE A 45 -5.70 19.69 -0.08
N GLY A 46 -5.63 18.77 -1.05
CA GLY A 46 -4.55 18.71 -2.04
C GLY A 46 -4.93 19.13 -3.46
N VAL A 47 -6.20 19.42 -3.75
CA VAL A 47 -6.67 19.81 -5.10
C VAL A 47 -6.05 21.11 -5.62
N ASN A 48 -5.55 21.99 -4.73
CA ASN A 48 -4.80 23.19 -5.15
C ASN A 48 -3.31 22.94 -5.43
N SER A 49 -2.80 21.72 -5.25
CA SER A 49 -1.40 21.43 -5.55
C SER A 49 -1.20 21.22 -7.06
N LYS A 50 -0.29 21.99 -7.68
CA LYS A 50 0.17 21.74 -9.06
C LYS A 50 1.04 20.48 -9.18
N ASN A 51 1.22 19.73 -8.10
CA ASN A 51 2.12 18.58 -8.04
C ASN A 51 1.42 17.34 -8.59
N LYS A 52 1.76 16.97 -9.84
CA LYS A 52 1.26 15.79 -10.54
C LYS A 52 1.44 14.49 -9.73
N SER A 53 2.48 14.40 -8.90
CA SER A 53 2.74 13.23 -8.05
C SER A 53 1.63 12.98 -7.02
N ILE A 54 1.06 14.06 -6.46
CA ILE A 54 -0.03 13.98 -5.47
C ILE A 54 -1.30 13.45 -6.13
N ILE A 55 -1.64 13.93 -7.33
CA ILE A 55 -2.81 13.48 -8.09
C ILE A 55 -2.72 12.00 -8.42
N VAL A 56 -1.56 11.53 -8.90
CA VAL A 56 -1.31 10.11 -9.18
C VAL A 56 -1.48 9.28 -7.90
N SER A 57 -0.94 9.74 -6.77
CA SER A 57 -1.10 9.03 -5.50
C SER A 57 -2.55 8.93 -5.04
N ILE A 58 -3.36 9.98 -5.23
CA ILE A 58 -4.79 9.97 -4.90
C ILE A 58 -5.51 8.93 -5.74
N PHE A 59 -5.28 8.93 -7.05
CA PHE A 59 -5.88 7.98 -7.98
C PHE A 59 -5.60 6.53 -7.58
N PHE A 60 -4.34 6.18 -7.31
CA PHE A 60 -3.98 4.82 -6.90
C PHE A 60 -4.55 4.42 -5.53
N LYS A 61 -4.70 5.35 -4.58
CA LYS A 61 -5.33 5.08 -3.28
C LYS A 61 -6.83 4.82 -3.42
N LEU A 62 -7.55 5.63 -4.20
CA LEU A 62 -8.97 5.41 -4.49
C LEU A 62 -9.19 4.09 -5.25
N PHE A 63 -8.34 3.82 -6.25
CA PHE A 63 -8.32 2.54 -6.97
C PHE A 63 -8.16 1.36 -6.02
N ALA A 64 -7.18 1.40 -5.10
CA ALA A 64 -7.00 0.37 -4.08
C ALA A 64 -8.23 0.21 -3.18
N GLY A 65 -8.82 1.32 -2.73
CA GLY A 65 -10.04 1.31 -1.93
C GLY A 65 -11.22 0.61 -2.62
N ILE A 66 -11.44 0.89 -3.91
CA ILE A 66 -12.49 0.24 -4.72
C ILE A 66 -12.25 -1.28 -4.82
N PHE A 67 -11.01 -1.72 -5.05
CA PHE A 67 -10.72 -3.15 -5.13
C PHE A 67 -10.80 -3.87 -3.79
N LEU A 68 -10.50 -3.19 -2.69
CA LEU A 68 -10.77 -3.71 -1.34
C LEU A 68 -12.26 -3.84 -1.06
N PHE A 69 -13.07 -2.89 -1.52
CA PHE A 69 -14.53 -2.98 -1.41
C PHE A 69 -15.09 -4.17 -2.21
N ILE A 70 -14.63 -4.35 -3.46
CA ILE A 70 -15.00 -5.51 -4.28
C ILE A 70 -14.58 -6.81 -3.58
N LEU A 71 -13.35 -6.88 -3.06
CA LEU A 71 -12.88 -8.04 -2.30
C LEU A 71 -13.77 -8.33 -1.10
N PHE A 72 -14.14 -7.31 -0.32
CA PHE A 72 -14.99 -7.48 0.86
C PHE A 72 -16.33 -8.13 0.53
N ILE A 73 -17.02 -7.65 -0.52
CA ILE A 73 -18.26 -8.27 -0.99
C ILE A 73 -18.01 -9.71 -1.44
N SER A 74 -16.88 -9.95 -2.10
CA SER A 74 -16.49 -11.26 -2.61
C SER A 74 -16.20 -12.27 -1.50
N LEU A 75 -15.61 -11.84 -0.38
CA LEU A 75 -15.37 -12.66 0.81
C LEU A 75 -16.69 -13.13 1.43
N LYS A 76 -17.70 -12.26 1.48
CA LYS A 76 -19.03 -12.61 2.01
C LYS A 76 -19.78 -13.59 1.11
N LYS A 77 -19.72 -13.38 -0.21
CA LYS A 77 -20.43 -14.20 -1.21
C LYS A 77 -19.63 -15.40 -1.71
N ILE A 78 -18.39 -15.59 -1.24
CA ILE A 78 -17.44 -16.61 -1.73
C ILE A 78 -17.32 -16.60 -3.27
N ASN A 79 -17.22 -15.42 -3.86
CA ASN A 79 -17.13 -15.29 -5.32
C ASN A 79 -15.67 -15.31 -5.80
N LEU A 80 -15.20 -16.49 -6.24
CA LEU A 80 -13.83 -16.72 -6.68
C LEU A 80 -13.38 -15.84 -7.85
N LYS A 81 -14.30 -15.45 -8.74
CA LYS A 81 -13.98 -14.60 -9.90
C LYS A 81 -13.48 -13.23 -9.44
N TYR A 82 -14.22 -12.59 -8.54
CA TYR A 82 -13.86 -11.27 -8.01
C TYR A 82 -12.67 -11.33 -7.05
N MET A 83 -12.53 -12.40 -6.25
CA MET A 83 -11.30 -12.63 -5.47
C MET A 83 -10.06 -12.74 -6.38
N THR A 84 -10.19 -13.42 -7.52
CA THR A 84 -9.10 -13.53 -8.49
C THR A 84 -8.80 -12.21 -9.19
N GLN A 85 -9.82 -11.40 -9.46
CA GLN A 85 -9.63 -10.03 -9.95
C GLN A 85 -8.88 -9.17 -8.93
N PHE A 86 -9.23 -9.25 -7.64
CA PHE A 86 -8.49 -8.56 -6.58
C PHE A 86 -6.99 -8.86 -6.64
N LYS A 87 -6.59 -10.14 -6.76
CA LYS A 87 -5.17 -10.50 -6.88
C LYS A 87 -4.47 -9.74 -8.02
N LYS A 88 -5.11 -9.62 -9.18
CA LYS A 88 -4.53 -8.91 -10.33
C LYS A 88 -4.45 -7.40 -10.09
N TYR A 89 -5.56 -6.77 -9.74
CA TYR A 89 -5.65 -5.30 -9.69
C TYR A 89 -4.99 -4.72 -8.44
N TYR A 90 -5.17 -5.35 -7.28
CA TYR A 90 -4.45 -4.94 -6.07
C TYR A 90 -2.94 -5.23 -6.18
N GLY A 91 -2.55 -6.28 -6.93
CA GLY A 91 -1.16 -6.53 -7.26
C GLY A 91 -0.50 -5.37 -8.02
N ILE A 92 -1.19 -4.76 -8.99
CA ILE A 92 -0.72 -3.55 -9.69
C ILE A 92 -0.50 -2.40 -8.70
N TYR A 93 -1.42 -2.20 -7.76
CA TYR A 93 -1.27 -1.19 -6.71
C TYR A 93 -0.05 -1.45 -5.83
N VAL A 94 0.20 -2.70 -5.43
CA VAL A 94 1.39 -3.06 -4.63
C VAL A 94 2.69 -2.79 -5.39
N ILE A 95 2.75 -3.11 -6.69
CA ILE A 95 3.91 -2.80 -7.53
C ILE A 95 4.14 -1.29 -7.58
N TYR A 96 3.09 -0.51 -7.84
CA TYR A 96 3.14 0.95 -7.81
C TYR A 96 3.69 1.46 -6.45
N ARG A 97 3.23 0.89 -5.34
CA ARG A 97 3.69 1.26 -3.99
C ARG A 97 5.17 0.98 -3.78
N ILE A 98 5.67 -0.16 -4.22
CA ILE A 98 7.10 -0.50 -4.14
C ILE A 98 7.94 0.48 -4.96
N LEU A 99 7.53 0.77 -6.21
CA LEU A 99 8.23 1.73 -7.07
C LEU A 99 8.21 3.14 -6.48
N SER A 100 7.06 3.58 -5.96
CA SER A 100 6.93 4.87 -5.28
C SER A 100 7.84 4.95 -4.06
N PHE A 101 7.93 3.87 -3.27
CA PHE A 101 8.84 3.80 -2.12
C PHE A 101 10.30 3.95 -2.54
N ILE A 102 10.74 3.20 -3.55
CA ILE A 102 12.12 3.27 -4.07
C ILE A 102 12.44 4.70 -4.53
N LEU A 103 11.55 5.31 -5.32
CA LEU A 103 11.73 6.68 -5.80
C LEU A 103 11.80 7.67 -4.63
N THR A 104 10.89 7.58 -3.66
CA THR A 104 10.91 8.48 -2.51
C THR A 104 12.19 8.33 -1.68
N VAL A 105 12.68 7.11 -1.45
CA VAL A 105 13.94 6.89 -0.74
C VAL A 105 15.10 7.53 -1.50
N ILE A 106 15.19 7.33 -2.83
CA ILE A 106 16.24 7.95 -3.65
C ILE A 106 16.19 9.48 -3.56
N PHE A 107 15.01 10.09 -3.73
CA PHE A 107 14.87 11.55 -3.66
C PHE A 107 15.14 12.11 -2.26
N SER A 108 14.69 11.43 -1.20
CA SER A 108 14.94 11.84 0.18
C SER A 108 16.42 11.73 0.55
N LEU A 109 17.12 10.69 0.10
CA LEU A 109 18.56 10.56 0.29
C LEU A 109 19.35 11.63 -0.47
N ARG A 110 18.95 11.95 -1.71
CA ARG A 110 19.51 13.08 -2.47
C ARG A 110 19.32 14.42 -1.76
N GLY A 111 18.14 14.66 -1.20
CA GLY A 111 17.87 15.86 -0.41
C GLY A 111 18.77 15.97 0.83
N ILE A 112 19.01 14.84 1.53
CA ILE A 112 19.92 14.79 2.68
C ILE A 112 21.37 15.03 2.24
N SER A 113 21.81 14.43 1.12
CA SER A 113 23.17 14.65 0.60
C SER A 113 23.37 16.09 0.13
N ALA A 114 22.38 16.71 -0.52
CA ALA A 114 22.49 18.09 -1.00
C ALA A 114 22.71 19.10 0.14
N ILE A 115 22.18 18.82 1.33
CA ILE A 115 22.45 19.61 2.56
C ILE A 115 23.86 19.38 3.10
N SER A 116 24.35 18.15 2.99
CA SER A 116 25.61 17.73 3.59
C SER A 116 26.84 18.22 2.82
N TYR A 117 26.67 18.69 1.58
CA TYR A 117 27.75 19.17 0.71
C TYR A 117 27.49 20.62 0.27
N PRO A 118 28.35 21.59 0.65
CA PRO A 118 28.19 23.01 0.32
C PRO A 118 28.13 23.31 -1.19
N SER A 119 28.68 22.44 -2.03
CA SER A 119 28.67 22.57 -3.49
C SER A 119 27.28 22.42 -4.14
N ASN A 120 26.27 21.95 -3.39
CA ASN A 120 24.95 21.63 -3.91
C ASN A 120 23.84 22.56 -3.37
N GLN A 121 24.20 23.75 -2.86
CA GLN A 121 23.23 24.73 -2.34
C GLN A 121 22.17 25.16 -3.38
N GLU A 122 22.53 25.19 -4.67
CA GLU A 122 21.60 25.51 -5.75
C GLU A 122 20.56 24.37 -5.98
N GLU A 123 20.98 23.11 -5.84
CA GLU A 123 20.10 21.94 -5.88
C GLU A 123 19.18 21.90 -4.65
N PHE A 124 19.70 22.26 -3.48
CA PHE A 124 18.92 22.43 -2.26
C PHE A 124 17.85 23.52 -2.42
N HIS A 125 18.23 24.70 -2.94
CA HIS A 125 17.27 25.77 -3.19
C HIS A 125 16.17 25.29 -4.15
N ASN A 126 16.54 24.70 -5.29
CA ASN A 126 15.58 24.18 -6.28
C ASN A 126 14.62 23.10 -5.73
N LEU A 127 15.03 22.29 -4.76
CA LEU A 127 14.18 21.28 -4.12
C LEU A 127 13.19 21.85 -3.10
N TYR A 128 13.46 23.05 -2.58
CA TYR A 128 12.78 23.58 -1.38
C TYR A 128 12.25 25.02 -1.51
N ILE A 129 12.44 25.69 -2.66
CA ILE A 129 12.05 27.08 -2.98
C ILE A 129 10.61 27.44 -2.56
N ASP A 130 9.67 26.50 -2.59
CA ASP A 130 8.25 26.77 -2.29
C ASP A 130 7.84 26.48 -0.83
N ASN A 131 8.77 26.24 0.10
CA ASN A 131 8.43 26.03 1.51
C ASN A 131 8.53 27.33 2.32
N GLU A 132 7.39 28.03 2.50
CA GLU A 132 7.29 29.22 3.38
C GLU A 132 7.81 29.01 4.80
N ILE A 133 7.82 27.77 5.28
CA ILE A 133 8.35 27.39 6.59
C ILE A 133 9.87 27.51 6.62
N LEU A 134 10.56 27.20 5.53
CA LEU A 134 12.02 27.26 5.45
C LEU A 134 12.54 28.70 5.38
N ASN A 135 11.74 29.63 4.87
CA ASN A 135 12.07 31.06 4.83
C ASN A 135 12.08 31.72 6.22
N LYS A 136 11.66 31.01 7.29
CA LYS A 136 11.57 31.52 8.67
C LYS A 136 12.60 30.90 9.61
N LEU A 137 13.46 30.01 9.11
CA LEU A 137 14.40 29.22 9.91
C LEU A 137 15.84 29.63 9.60
N ASP A 138 16.71 29.56 10.60
CA ASP A 138 18.15 29.75 10.40
C ASP A 138 18.77 28.53 9.70
N GLY A 139 19.96 28.70 9.10
CA GLY A 139 20.61 27.68 8.26
C GLY A 139 20.79 26.31 8.94
N GLU A 140 21.11 26.28 10.24
CA GLU A 140 21.20 25.02 11.00
C GLU A 140 19.83 24.39 11.29
N GLU A 141 18.81 25.22 11.52
CA GLU A 141 17.44 24.77 11.77
C GLU A 141 16.79 24.20 10.50
N ILE A 142 17.06 24.81 9.34
CA ILE A 142 16.68 24.32 8.01
C ILE A 142 17.21 22.90 7.80
N ASN A 143 18.50 22.68 8.08
CA ASN A 143 19.15 21.39 7.90
C ASN A 143 18.55 20.30 8.80
N SER A 144 18.36 20.61 10.09
CA SER A 144 17.74 19.67 11.02
C SER A 144 16.29 19.36 10.63
N TYR A 145 15.53 20.37 10.20
CA TYR A 145 14.15 20.21 9.77
C TYR A 145 14.04 19.28 8.55
N VAL A 146 14.85 19.50 7.52
CA VAL A 146 14.80 18.69 6.29
C VAL A 146 15.21 17.25 6.55
N ILE A 147 16.27 17.01 7.33
CA ILE A 147 16.69 15.65 7.71
C ILE A 147 15.57 14.94 8.48
N LYS A 148 15.00 15.58 9.52
CA LYS A 148 13.89 15.03 10.32
C LYS A 148 12.66 14.74 9.45
N ARG A 149 12.31 15.65 8.54
CA ARG A 149 11.19 15.48 7.61
C ARG A 149 11.43 14.29 6.69
N ASN A 150 12.59 14.19 6.04
CA ASN A 150 12.91 13.12 5.11
C ASN A 150 12.96 11.75 5.81
N ILE A 151 13.58 11.65 6.98
CA ILE A 151 13.59 10.40 7.78
C ILE A 151 12.16 9.99 8.14
N ARG A 152 11.35 10.93 8.64
CA ARG A 152 9.95 10.68 8.98
C ARG A 152 9.17 10.17 7.77
N THR A 153 9.33 10.80 6.61
CA THR A 153 8.71 10.40 5.35
C THR A 153 9.11 8.98 4.94
N ILE A 154 10.41 8.65 5.00
CA ILE A 154 10.91 7.31 4.69
C ILE A 154 10.27 6.27 5.62
N VAL A 155 10.27 6.50 6.94
CA VAL A 155 9.69 5.57 7.92
C VAL A 155 8.21 5.29 7.64
N PHE A 156 7.38 6.34 7.47
CA PHE A 156 5.95 6.16 7.22
C PHE A 156 5.66 5.43 5.91
N ILE A 157 6.35 5.78 4.82
CA ILE A 157 6.15 5.14 3.52
C ILE A 157 6.63 3.69 3.55
N SER A 158 7.70 3.39 4.31
CA SER A 158 8.21 2.03 4.50
C SER A 158 7.16 1.16 5.19
N LEU A 159 6.59 1.65 6.30
CA LEU A 159 5.53 0.94 7.04
C LEU A 159 4.29 0.72 6.17
N GLU A 160 3.81 1.75 5.47
CA GLU A 160 2.65 1.62 4.58
C GLU A 160 2.90 0.59 3.46
N THR A 161 4.11 0.57 2.89
CA THR A 161 4.50 -0.38 1.84
C THR A 161 4.58 -1.81 2.38
N LEU A 162 5.19 -2.01 3.54
CA LEU A 162 5.28 -3.32 4.19
C LEU A 162 3.89 -3.87 4.52
N ILE A 163 3.00 -3.05 5.08
CA ILE A 163 1.61 -3.43 5.38
C ILE A 163 0.89 -3.84 4.10
N SER A 164 1.02 -3.07 3.02
CA SER A 164 0.38 -3.35 1.73
C SER A 164 0.84 -4.67 1.12
N VAL A 165 2.15 -4.92 1.11
CA VAL A 165 2.75 -6.15 0.58
C VAL A 165 2.33 -7.34 1.43
N TYR A 166 2.44 -7.22 2.75
CA TYR A 166 2.07 -8.29 3.68
C TYR A 166 0.59 -8.66 3.56
N TYR A 167 -0.29 -7.65 3.50
CA TYR A 167 -1.72 -7.85 3.30
C TYR A 167 -2.04 -8.53 1.96
N TYR A 168 -1.39 -8.11 0.88
CA TYR A 168 -1.57 -8.72 -0.44
C TYR A 168 -1.18 -10.20 -0.45
N LEU A 169 -0.03 -10.53 0.13
CA LEU A 169 0.47 -11.90 0.21
C LEU A 169 -0.45 -12.80 1.06
N THR A 170 -0.82 -12.34 2.26
CA THR A 170 -1.71 -13.08 3.18
C THR A 170 -3.09 -13.30 2.57
N THR A 171 -3.69 -12.26 1.99
CA THR A 171 -4.99 -12.36 1.32
C THR A 171 -4.93 -13.25 0.08
N GLY A 172 -3.84 -13.16 -0.71
CA GLY A 172 -3.60 -14.04 -1.85
C GLY A 172 -3.50 -15.51 -1.44
N SER A 173 -2.78 -15.80 -0.36
CA SER A 173 -2.71 -17.14 0.24
C SER A 173 -4.09 -17.66 0.66
N TYR A 174 -4.88 -16.82 1.34
CA TYR A 174 -6.26 -17.16 1.73
C TYR A 174 -7.15 -17.48 0.52
N ILE A 175 -7.08 -16.68 -0.55
CA ILE A 175 -7.88 -16.91 -1.76
C ILE A 175 -7.53 -18.26 -2.41
N GLU A 176 -6.25 -18.64 -2.45
CA GLU A 176 -5.85 -19.97 -2.93
C GLU A 176 -6.37 -21.08 -2.01
N ASN A 177 -6.37 -20.87 -0.69
CA ASN A 177 -6.93 -21.84 0.26
C ASN A 177 -8.44 -22.05 0.05
N VAL A 178 -9.20 -20.97 -0.20
CA VAL A 178 -10.64 -21.05 -0.54
C VAL A 178 -10.85 -21.82 -1.84
N LYS A 179 -10.06 -21.51 -2.88
CA LYS A 179 -10.13 -22.19 -4.18
C LYS A 179 -9.85 -23.69 -4.07
N GLU A 180 -8.85 -24.08 -3.27
CA GLU A 180 -8.54 -25.49 -3.01
C GLU A 180 -9.66 -26.21 -2.26
N LYS A 181 -10.34 -25.54 -1.32
CA LYS A 181 -11.45 -26.14 -0.55
C LYS A 181 -12.65 -26.45 -1.45
N ILE A 182 -13.09 -25.48 -2.24
CA ILE A 182 -14.24 -25.62 -3.15
C ILE A 182 -14.00 -26.78 -4.13
N ARG A 183 -12.83 -26.84 -4.74
CA ARG A 183 -12.51 -27.92 -5.68
C ARG A 183 -12.48 -29.31 -5.04
N LYS A 184 -11.99 -29.43 -3.80
CA LYS A 184 -12.02 -30.69 -3.04
C LYS A 184 -13.42 -31.12 -2.64
N GLU A 185 -14.37 -30.20 -2.57
CA GLU A 185 -15.78 -30.50 -2.34
C GLU A 185 -16.42 -30.97 -3.65
N GLU A 186 -16.17 -30.27 -4.77
CA GLU A 186 -16.60 -30.68 -6.12
C GLU A 186 -16.08 -32.08 -6.50
N ASP A 187 -14.79 -32.37 -6.27
CA ASP A 187 -14.19 -33.67 -6.57
C ASP A 187 -14.77 -34.80 -5.68
N ARG A 188 -15.24 -34.46 -4.46
CA ARG A 188 -15.89 -35.41 -3.54
C ARG A 188 -17.32 -35.72 -3.94
N GLU A 189 -18.07 -34.72 -4.38
CA GLU A 189 -19.44 -34.92 -4.90
C GLU A 189 -19.41 -35.82 -6.14
N LEU A 190 -18.46 -35.58 -7.05
CA LEU A 190 -18.25 -36.39 -8.26
C LEU A 190 -17.86 -37.86 -7.98
N THR A 191 -17.36 -38.20 -6.79
CA THR A 191 -16.96 -39.57 -6.45
C THR A 191 -18.04 -40.34 -5.67
N ILE A 192 -19.10 -39.67 -5.21
CA ILE A 192 -20.25 -40.30 -4.54
C ILE A 192 -21.32 -40.74 -5.55
N ASP A 193 -21.35 -40.10 -6.73
CA ASP A 193 -22.29 -40.41 -7.82
C ASP A 193 -21.86 -41.59 -8.73
N TYR A 194 -20.80 -42.32 -8.37
CA TYR A 194 -20.31 -43.54 -9.04
C TYR A 194 -20.26 -44.73 -8.06
#